data_AF-A0A938VUI0-F1
#
_entry.id   AF-A0A938VUI0-F1
#
_cell.length_a   1.000
_cell.length_b   1.000
_cell.length_c   1.000
_cell.angle_alpha   90.00
_cell.angle_beta   90.00
_cell.angle_gamma   90.00
#
_symmetry.space_group_name_H-M   'P 1'
#
loop_
_entity.id
_entity.type
_entity.pdbx_description
1 polymer ?
#
loop_
_entity_poly.entity_id
_entity_poly.type
_entity_poly.pdbx_seq_one_letter_code
_entity_poly.pdbx_strand_id
1 'polypeptide(L)'
;MASPWSLRAALRPGFLAVQKFYRVFLVFQAIGVALYIAYFQFPAVRSVVDAFSVWKEAGGFWLSALLTAVAGTILPESVRTIVGPDRSWDLFRLKKMGWNFVFFATVGLEVDLFYHLLAWLFGSGPSWNIILPKLAVDFIVYVPLVAIPISISYFLWLELGWTPRQIWKAWSWSLYRDRGLPLLIPDYFYWGPLLLFLYSLPFSLQFPYFLLIFSGWSLAFIFIGSHGLESKSNPADK
;
A
#
# COMPACT_ATOMS: atom_id res chain seq x y z
N MET A 1 -0.61 -18.94 31.70
CA MET A 1 -0.78 -17.48 31.80
C MET A 1 -0.24 -16.87 30.52
N ALA A 2 -1.05 -16.15 29.74
CA ALA A 2 -0.55 -15.44 28.57
C ALA A 2 0.46 -14.38 29.02
N SER A 3 1.60 -14.29 28.33
CA SER A 3 2.61 -13.26 28.63
C SER A 3 1.94 -11.88 28.62
N PRO A 4 2.24 -10.99 29.59
CA PRO A 4 1.70 -9.64 29.57
C PRO A 4 2.06 -8.96 28.25
N TRP A 5 1.09 -8.22 27.71
CA TRP A 5 1.29 -7.50 26.46
C TRP A 5 2.43 -6.49 26.61
N SER A 6 3.28 -6.38 25.58
CA SER A 6 4.27 -5.32 25.47
C SER A 6 4.31 -4.77 24.05
N LEU A 7 4.54 -3.45 23.92
CA LEU A 7 4.69 -2.80 22.61
C LEU A 7 5.81 -3.46 21.78
N ARG A 8 6.92 -3.82 22.43
CA ARG A 8 8.03 -4.53 21.79
C ARG A 8 7.58 -5.87 21.18
N ALA A 9 6.77 -6.64 21.89
CA ALA A 9 6.23 -7.90 21.38
C ALA A 9 5.25 -7.67 20.22
N ALA A 10 4.43 -6.62 20.28
CA ALA A 10 3.47 -6.27 19.23
C ALA A 10 4.15 -5.79 17.93
N LEU A 11 5.25 -5.05 18.02
CA LEU A 11 5.98 -4.54 16.85
C LEU A 11 6.97 -5.55 16.26
N ARG A 12 7.39 -6.56 17.04
CA ARG A 12 8.38 -7.57 16.60
C ARG A 12 8.04 -8.23 15.26
N PRO A 13 6.79 -8.65 14.97
CA PRO A 13 6.45 -9.24 13.68
C PRO A 13 6.68 -8.27 12.52
N GLY A 14 6.43 -6.97 12.73
CA GLY A 14 6.69 -5.93 11.74
C GLY A 14 8.18 -5.79 11.41
N PHE A 15 9.04 -5.77 12.43
CA PHE A 15 10.49 -5.75 12.22
C PHE A 15 11.00 -7.02 11.52
N LEU A 16 10.46 -8.19 11.88
CA LEU A 16 10.80 -9.45 11.21
C LEU A 16 10.37 -9.42 9.73
N ALA A 17 9.21 -8.83 9.42
CA ALA A 17 8.77 -8.63 8.05
C ALA A 17 9.75 -7.72 7.28
N VAL A 18 10.15 -6.58 7.85
CA VAL A 18 11.19 -5.72 7.24
C VAL A 18 12.48 -6.50 7.02
N GLN A 19 13.00 -7.20 8.03
CA GLN A 19 14.24 -7.99 7.89
C GLN A 19 14.16 -9.05 6.79
N LYS A 20 12.98 -9.62 6.56
CA LYS A 20 12.76 -10.61 5.50
C LYS A 20 12.63 -9.97 4.12
N PHE A 21 12.02 -8.78 4.02
CA PHE A 21 11.59 -8.20 2.74
C PHE A 21 12.28 -6.88 2.36
N TYR A 22 13.23 -6.39 3.16
CA TYR A 22 13.90 -5.10 2.93
C TYR A 22 14.52 -4.99 1.53
N ARG A 23 15.02 -6.10 0.95
CA ARG A 23 15.59 -6.11 -0.41
C ARG A 23 14.54 -5.73 -1.45
N VAL A 24 13.33 -6.27 -1.33
CA VAL A 24 12.21 -5.94 -2.20
C VAL A 24 11.84 -4.46 -2.03
N PHE A 25 11.83 -3.97 -0.78
CA PHE A 25 11.57 -2.56 -0.52
C PHE A 25 12.62 -1.65 -1.17
N LEU A 26 13.90 -1.96 -1.00
CA LEU A 26 15.01 -1.19 -1.58
C LEU A 26 14.97 -1.16 -3.12
N VAL A 27 14.57 -2.26 -3.77
CA VAL A 27 14.44 -2.29 -5.24
C VAL A 27 13.38 -1.31 -5.70
N PHE A 28 12.18 -1.35 -5.13
CA PHE A 28 11.12 -0.41 -5.52
C PHE A 28 11.41 1.03 -5.06
N GLN A 29 12.06 1.21 -3.93
CA GLN A 29 12.55 2.52 -3.50
C GLN A 29 13.55 3.09 -4.50
N ALA A 30 14.52 2.29 -4.93
CA ALA A 30 15.51 2.70 -5.93
C ALA A 30 14.84 3.06 -7.26
N ILE A 31 13.83 2.29 -7.71
CA ILE A 31 13.04 2.61 -8.90
C ILE A 31 12.32 3.95 -8.73
N GLY A 32 11.71 4.20 -7.57
CA GLY A 32 11.06 5.46 -7.25
C GLY A 32 12.01 6.65 -7.29
N VAL A 33 13.13 6.55 -6.59
CA VAL A 33 14.17 7.59 -6.58
C VAL A 33 14.75 7.81 -7.98
N ALA A 34 14.99 6.73 -8.74
CA ALA A 34 15.48 6.83 -10.10
C ALA A 34 14.48 7.56 -11.02
N LEU A 35 13.18 7.27 -10.93
CA LEU A 35 12.16 7.99 -11.68
C LEU A 35 12.11 9.47 -11.27
N TYR A 36 12.14 9.76 -9.98
CA TYR A 36 12.17 11.13 -9.47
C TYR A 36 13.35 11.92 -10.06
N ILE A 37 14.57 11.37 -9.97
CA ILE A 37 15.77 12.00 -10.54
C ILE A 37 15.61 12.13 -12.06
N ALA A 38 15.13 11.09 -12.73
CA ALA A 38 15.00 11.08 -14.18
C ALA A 38 14.01 12.13 -14.69
N TYR A 39 12.92 12.39 -13.96
CA TYR A 39 11.97 13.46 -14.27
C TYR A 39 12.62 14.86 -14.29
N PHE A 40 13.56 15.12 -13.36
CA PHE A 40 14.26 16.41 -13.31
C PHE A 40 15.45 16.49 -14.28
N GLN A 41 16.09 15.36 -14.62
CA GLN A 41 17.31 15.35 -15.43
C GLN A 41 17.06 15.11 -16.93
N PHE A 42 16.03 14.36 -17.30
CA PHE A 42 15.80 13.95 -18.69
C PHE A 42 14.49 14.54 -19.24
N PRO A 43 14.57 15.43 -20.25
CA PRO A 43 13.38 16.02 -20.87
C PRO A 43 12.38 15.00 -21.44
N ALA A 44 12.88 13.88 -21.98
CA ALA A 44 12.04 12.81 -22.51
C ALA A 44 11.18 12.15 -21.42
N VAL A 45 11.78 11.87 -20.25
CA VAL A 45 11.05 11.29 -19.11
C VAL A 45 10.03 12.29 -18.58
N ARG A 46 10.43 13.56 -18.43
CA ARG A 46 9.53 14.65 -18.03
C ARG A 46 8.30 14.74 -18.94
N SER A 47 8.51 14.76 -20.26
CA SER A 47 7.41 14.86 -21.23
C SER A 47 6.42 13.70 -21.13
N VAL A 48 6.89 12.46 -20.89
CA VAL A 48 6.01 11.30 -20.73
C VAL A 48 5.22 11.39 -19.43
N VAL A 49 5.88 11.76 -18.33
CA VAL A 49 5.26 11.88 -17.01
C VAL A 49 4.23 13.01 -16.98
N ASP A 50 4.54 14.17 -17.60
CA ASP A 50 3.62 15.30 -17.71
C ASP A 50 2.41 14.96 -18.59
N ALA A 51 2.62 14.26 -19.71
CA ALA A 51 1.51 13.79 -20.54
C ALA A 51 0.59 12.84 -19.76
N PHE A 52 1.17 11.94 -18.97
CA PHE A 52 0.40 11.05 -18.11
C PHE A 52 -0.34 11.80 -17.00
N SER A 53 0.25 12.84 -16.40
CA SER A 53 -0.43 13.64 -15.37
C SER A 53 -1.60 14.41 -15.93
N VAL A 54 -1.47 15.00 -17.13
CA VAL A 54 -2.58 15.68 -17.82
C VAL A 54 -3.71 14.70 -18.11
N TRP A 55 -3.38 13.49 -18.58
CA TRP A 55 -4.39 12.44 -18.80
C TRP A 55 -5.07 12.01 -17.50
N LYS A 56 -4.29 11.83 -16.42
CA LYS A 56 -4.82 11.53 -15.08
C LYS A 56 -5.79 12.62 -14.61
N GLU A 57 -5.41 13.89 -14.75
CA GLU A 57 -6.21 15.03 -14.32
C GLU A 57 -7.52 15.11 -15.10
N ALA A 58 -7.48 14.88 -16.42
CA ALA A 58 -8.68 14.85 -17.26
C ALA A 58 -9.67 13.76 -16.85
N GLY A 59 -9.18 12.61 -16.36
CA GLY A 59 -10.02 11.53 -15.84
C GLY A 59 -10.47 11.71 -14.39
N GLY A 60 -9.91 12.69 -13.68
CA GLY A 60 -10.24 13.02 -12.29
C GLY A 60 -10.13 11.83 -11.34
N PHE A 61 -10.96 11.84 -10.30
CA PHE A 61 -10.96 10.84 -9.23
C PHE A 61 -11.33 9.43 -9.70
N TRP A 62 -12.16 9.29 -10.74
CA TRP A 62 -12.52 7.99 -11.29
C TRP A 62 -11.32 7.28 -11.88
N LEU A 63 -10.45 8.02 -12.57
CA LEU A 63 -9.23 7.47 -13.12
C LEU A 63 -8.23 7.09 -12.02
N SER A 64 -8.18 7.87 -10.94
CA SER A 64 -7.40 7.51 -9.74
C SER A 64 -7.83 6.19 -9.13
N ALA A 65 -9.14 5.99 -8.98
CA ALA A 65 -9.73 4.74 -8.51
C ALA A 65 -9.38 3.58 -9.47
N LEU A 66 -9.63 3.75 -10.77
CA LEU A 66 -9.37 2.71 -11.77
C LEU A 66 -7.90 2.28 -11.81
N LEU A 67 -6.97 3.23 -11.89
CA LEU A 67 -5.54 2.94 -11.98
C LEU A 67 -5.02 2.25 -10.73
N THR A 68 -5.49 2.67 -9.55
CA THR A 68 -5.11 2.03 -8.29
C THR A 68 -5.69 0.62 -8.20
N ALA A 69 -6.92 0.40 -8.67
CA ALA A 69 -7.53 -0.92 -8.72
C ALA A 69 -6.75 -1.88 -9.63
N VAL A 70 -6.32 -1.40 -10.80
CA VAL A 70 -5.46 -2.15 -11.73
C VAL A 70 -4.13 -2.48 -11.07
N ALA A 71 -3.45 -1.49 -10.48
CA ALA A 71 -2.16 -1.65 -9.82
C ALA A 71 -2.22 -2.57 -8.58
N GLY A 72 -3.30 -2.50 -7.81
CA GLY A 72 -3.50 -3.28 -6.58
C GLY A 72 -4.05 -4.68 -6.80
N THR A 73 -4.69 -4.94 -7.95
CA THR A 73 -5.36 -6.23 -8.21
C THR A 73 -4.83 -6.93 -9.46
N ILE A 74 -4.98 -6.30 -10.62
CA ILE A 74 -4.72 -6.97 -11.90
C ILE A 74 -3.23 -7.23 -12.07
N LEU A 75 -2.39 -6.22 -11.78
CA LEU A 75 -0.94 -6.36 -11.83
C LEU A 75 -0.43 -7.52 -10.93
N PRO A 76 -0.74 -7.54 -9.63
CA PRO A 76 -0.32 -8.62 -8.76
C PRO A 76 -0.86 -9.99 -9.22
N GLU A 77 -2.14 -10.12 -9.54
CA GLU A 77 -2.72 -11.40 -9.96
C GLU A 77 -2.12 -11.91 -11.29
N SER A 78 -1.76 -11.00 -12.20
CA SER A 78 -1.06 -11.35 -13.43
C SER A 78 0.34 -11.90 -13.14
N VAL A 79 1.11 -11.22 -12.28
CA VAL A 79 2.44 -11.69 -11.86
C VAL A 79 2.35 -13.02 -11.14
N ARG A 80 1.39 -13.19 -10.22
CA ARG A 80 1.14 -14.46 -9.53
C ARG A 80 0.82 -15.59 -10.51
N THR A 81 0.04 -15.33 -11.55
CA THR A 81 -0.35 -16.36 -12.54
C THR A 81 0.79 -16.73 -13.47
N ILE A 82 1.61 -15.76 -13.87
CA ILE A 82 2.72 -15.98 -14.82
C ILE A 82 3.90 -16.66 -14.12
N VAL A 83 4.29 -16.13 -12.96
CA VAL A 83 5.53 -16.48 -12.25
C VAL A 83 5.28 -17.45 -11.09
N GLY A 84 4.09 -17.44 -10.49
CA GLY A 84 3.76 -18.26 -9.33
C GLY A 84 3.45 -19.73 -9.67
N PRO A 85 3.51 -20.61 -8.66
CA PRO A 85 3.26 -22.05 -8.84
C PRO A 85 1.78 -22.36 -9.11
N ASP A 86 0.87 -21.48 -8.66
CA ASP A 86 -0.57 -21.62 -8.80
C ASP A 86 -1.12 -20.76 -9.95
N ARG A 87 -1.43 -21.44 -11.06
CA ARG A 87 -2.00 -20.84 -12.28
C ARG A 87 -3.51 -21.02 -12.40
N SER A 88 -4.17 -21.54 -11.36
CA SER A 88 -5.58 -21.89 -11.41
C SER A 88 -6.48 -20.66 -11.36
N TRP A 89 -7.58 -20.69 -12.11
CA TRP A 89 -8.61 -19.66 -12.13
C TRP A 89 -9.93 -20.28 -11.71
N ASP A 90 -10.19 -20.30 -10.41
CA ASP A 90 -11.47 -20.73 -9.86
C ASP A 90 -12.41 -19.54 -9.57
N LEU A 91 -13.69 -19.84 -9.36
CA LEU A 91 -14.70 -18.84 -9.05
C LEU A 91 -14.40 -18.08 -7.74
N PHE A 92 -13.73 -18.73 -6.79
CA PHE A 92 -13.36 -18.12 -5.51
C PHE A 92 -12.29 -17.03 -5.71
N ARG A 93 -11.25 -17.30 -6.48
CA ARG A 93 -10.20 -16.37 -6.88
C ARG A 93 -10.78 -15.22 -7.66
N LEU A 94 -11.62 -15.48 -8.66
CA LEU A 94 -12.28 -14.42 -9.44
C LEU A 94 -13.15 -13.52 -8.56
N LYS A 95 -13.92 -14.10 -7.62
CA LYS A 95 -14.70 -13.33 -6.65
C LYS A 95 -13.81 -12.48 -5.75
N LYS A 96 -12.72 -13.05 -5.22
CA LYS A 96 -11.74 -12.31 -4.41
C LYS A 96 -11.10 -11.17 -5.20
N MET A 97 -10.76 -11.40 -6.46
CA MET A 97 -10.22 -10.38 -7.36
C MET A 97 -11.21 -9.24 -7.59
N GLY A 98 -12.49 -9.54 -7.83
CA GLY A 98 -13.53 -8.51 -7.96
C GLY A 98 -13.60 -7.63 -6.71
N TRP A 99 -13.53 -8.21 -5.52
CA TRP A 99 -13.51 -7.46 -4.27
C TRP A 99 -12.21 -6.69 -4.03
N ASN A 100 -11.05 -7.25 -4.41
CA ASN A 100 -9.77 -6.55 -4.32
C ASN A 100 -9.81 -5.32 -5.24
N PHE A 101 -10.39 -5.45 -6.43
CA PHE A 101 -10.52 -4.37 -7.39
C PHE A 101 -11.34 -3.21 -6.80
N VAL A 102 -12.50 -3.52 -6.20
CA VAL A 102 -13.32 -2.50 -5.51
C VAL A 102 -12.57 -1.87 -4.35
N PHE A 103 -11.89 -2.67 -3.52
CA PHE A 103 -11.12 -2.16 -2.39
C PHE A 103 -10.03 -1.18 -2.84
N PHE A 104 -9.21 -1.58 -3.80
CA PHE A 104 -8.13 -0.73 -4.30
C PHE A 104 -8.63 0.46 -5.13
N ALA A 105 -9.81 0.37 -5.74
CA ALA A 105 -10.49 1.52 -6.32
C ALA A 105 -10.82 2.57 -5.25
N THR A 106 -11.40 2.14 -4.13
CA THR A 106 -11.69 3.01 -2.98
C THR A 106 -10.41 3.60 -2.39
N VAL A 107 -9.34 2.81 -2.24
CA VAL A 107 -8.03 3.31 -1.78
C VAL A 107 -7.48 4.37 -2.74
N GLY A 108 -7.58 4.17 -4.05
CA GLY A 108 -7.12 5.15 -5.04
C GLY A 108 -7.86 6.48 -4.94
N LEU A 109 -9.17 6.42 -4.76
CA LEU A 109 -10.01 7.60 -4.52
C LEU A 109 -9.61 8.31 -3.22
N GLU A 110 -9.48 7.54 -2.14
CA GLU A 110 -9.14 8.03 -0.81
C GLU A 110 -7.78 8.73 -0.79
N VAL A 111 -6.74 8.11 -1.37
CA VAL A 111 -5.39 8.67 -1.43
C VAL A 111 -5.35 9.95 -2.27
N ASP A 112 -6.05 9.98 -3.41
CA ASP A 112 -6.09 11.18 -4.24
C ASP A 112 -6.78 12.35 -3.51
N LEU A 113 -7.92 12.08 -2.85
CA LEU A 113 -8.59 13.06 -1.99
C LEU A 113 -7.70 13.51 -0.83
N PHE A 114 -6.94 12.59 -0.23
CA PHE A 114 -6.00 12.90 0.83
C PHE A 114 -4.88 13.81 0.33
N TYR A 115 -4.33 13.60 -0.86
CA TYR A 115 -3.34 14.51 -1.44
C TYR A 115 -3.92 15.90 -1.72
N HIS A 116 -5.16 15.99 -2.20
CA HIS A 116 -5.86 17.28 -2.35
C HIS A 116 -6.03 17.98 -0.99
N LEU A 117 -6.44 17.23 0.05
CA LEU A 117 -6.57 17.77 1.41
C LEU A 117 -5.24 18.30 1.94
N LEU A 118 -4.16 17.53 1.79
CA LEU A 118 -2.82 17.95 2.21
C LEU A 118 -2.33 19.17 1.42
N ALA A 119 -2.61 19.23 0.13
CA ALA A 119 -2.28 20.39 -0.69
C ALA A 119 -3.07 21.63 -0.28
N TRP A 120 -4.33 21.47 0.12
CA TRP A 120 -5.16 22.56 0.64
C TRP A 120 -4.70 23.02 2.03
N LEU A 121 -4.35 22.10 2.93
CA LEU A 121 -3.91 22.42 4.30
C LEU A 121 -2.53 23.08 4.36
N PHE A 122 -1.58 22.57 3.58
CA PHE A 122 -0.16 22.92 3.73
C PHE A 122 0.44 23.57 2.48
N GLY A 123 -0.31 23.62 1.37
CA GLY A 123 0.17 24.12 0.09
C GLY A 123 0.78 23.03 -0.79
N SER A 124 1.24 23.45 -1.96
CA SER A 124 1.99 22.63 -2.91
C SER A 124 3.37 23.23 -3.14
N GLY A 125 4.39 22.38 -3.23
CA GLY A 125 5.76 22.81 -3.47
C GLY A 125 6.80 22.03 -2.64
N PRO A 126 8.09 22.13 -3.01
CA PRO A 126 9.16 21.30 -2.46
C PRO A 126 9.76 21.83 -1.14
N SER A 127 9.18 22.87 -0.54
CA SER A 127 9.76 23.50 0.66
C SER A 127 9.53 22.64 1.91
N TRP A 128 10.52 22.60 2.82
CA TRP A 128 10.43 21.79 4.04
C TRP A 128 9.26 22.15 4.95
N ASN A 129 8.84 23.42 4.99
CA ASN A 129 7.65 23.87 5.71
C ASN A 129 6.33 23.34 5.13
N ILE A 130 6.34 22.80 3.91
CA ILE A 130 5.19 22.14 3.26
C ILE A 130 5.32 20.62 3.42
N ILE A 131 6.51 20.07 3.17
CA ILE A 131 6.74 18.61 3.16
C ILE A 131 6.61 18.01 4.58
N LEU A 132 7.22 18.63 5.60
CA LEU A 132 7.27 18.05 6.93
C LEU A 132 5.86 17.91 7.57
N PRO A 133 4.96 18.92 7.50
CA PRO A 133 3.60 18.74 7.99
C PRO A 133 2.82 17.66 7.24
N LYS A 134 2.99 17.54 5.91
CA LYS A 134 2.36 16.48 5.12
C LYS A 134 2.81 15.09 5.58
N LEU A 135 4.11 14.88 5.74
CA LEU A 135 4.66 13.64 6.28
C LEU A 135 4.17 13.34 7.69
N ALA A 136 4.09 14.35 8.55
CA ALA A 136 3.60 14.18 9.92
C ALA A 136 2.13 13.74 9.93
N VAL A 137 1.26 14.40 9.16
CA VAL A 137 -0.16 14.02 9.06
C VAL A 137 -0.29 12.63 8.44
N ASP A 138 0.49 12.32 7.42
CA ASP A 138 0.49 11.00 6.78
C ASP A 138 0.82 9.89 7.80
N PHE A 139 1.99 9.97 8.44
CA PHE A 139 2.44 8.91 9.34
C PHE A 139 1.70 8.86 10.67
N ILE A 140 1.29 9.98 11.23
CA ILE A 140 0.71 10.03 12.58
C ILE A 140 -0.82 9.90 12.54
N VAL A 141 -1.45 10.35 11.47
CA VAL A 141 -2.92 10.41 11.36
C VAL A 141 -3.42 9.45 10.30
N TYR A 142 -3.06 9.67 9.04
CA TYR A 142 -3.64 8.93 7.92
C TYR A 142 -3.33 7.44 7.98
N VAL A 143 -2.07 7.05 8.07
CA VAL A 143 -1.69 5.62 8.10
C VAL A 143 -2.29 4.89 9.31
N PRO A 144 -2.11 5.34 10.57
CA PRO A 144 -2.56 4.58 11.73
C PRO A 144 -4.08 4.62 11.94
N LEU A 145 -4.75 5.70 11.54
CA LEU A 145 -6.17 5.90 11.86
C LEU A 145 -7.10 5.65 10.66
N VAL A 146 -6.57 5.65 9.44
CA VAL A 146 -7.36 5.47 8.21
C VAL A 146 -6.87 4.26 7.43
N ALA A 147 -5.66 4.32 6.86
CA ALA A 147 -5.20 3.32 5.89
C ALA A 147 -5.09 1.91 6.50
N ILE A 148 -4.45 1.77 7.67
CA ILE A 148 -4.28 0.47 8.33
C ILE A 148 -5.61 -0.08 8.87
N PRO A 149 -6.45 0.68 9.60
CA PRO A 149 -7.77 0.19 10.02
C PRO A 149 -8.66 -0.26 8.87
N ILE A 150 -8.70 0.49 7.76
CA ILE A 150 -9.47 0.12 6.56
C ILE A 150 -8.93 -1.19 5.96
N SER A 151 -7.60 -1.30 5.82
CA SER A 151 -6.95 -2.50 5.28
C SER A 151 -7.22 -3.74 6.13
N ILE A 152 -7.05 -3.64 7.47
CA ILE A 152 -7.34 -4.77 8.37
C ILE A 152 -8.80 -5.18 8.29
N SER A 153 -9.71 -4.21 8.29
CA SER A 153 -11.15 -4.47 8.22
C SER A 153 -11.51 -5.19 6.92
N TYR A 154 -10.89 -4.78 5.81
CA TYR A 154 -11.06 -5.44 4.52
C TYR A 154 -10.54 -6.88 4.52
N PHE A 155 -9.30 -7.12 4.95
CA PHE A 155 -8.75 -8.48 4.95
C PHE A 155 -9.47 -9.38 5.94
N LEU A 156 -9.90 -8.86 7.09
CA LEU A 156 -10.74 -9.57 8.04
C LEU A 156 -12.09 -9.95 7.42
N TRP A 157 -12.70 -9.06 6.65
CA TRP A 157 -13.94 -9.36 5.95
C TRP A 157 -13.79 -10.50 4.93
N LEU A 158 -12.66 -10.55 4.22
CA LEU A 158 -12.34 -11.67 3.33
C LEU A 158 -12.16 -12.97 4.11
N GLU A 159 -11.45 -12.94 5.24
CA GLU A 159 -11.25 -14.11 6.13
C GLU A 159 -12.58 -14.63 6.71
N LEU A 160 -13.52 -13.73 7.00
CA LEU A 160 -14.84 -14.05 7.55
C LEU A 160 -15.90 -14.37 6.47
N GLY A 161 -15.45 -14.77 5.28
CA GLY A 161 -16.33 -15.24 4.20
C GLY A 161 -17.25 -14.15 3.65
N TRP A 162 -16.79 -12.90 3.59
CA TRP A 162 -17.53 -11.76 3.05
C TRP A 162 -18.81 -11.37 3.80
N THR A 163 -18.85 -11.55 5.12
CA THR A 163 -20.02 -11.14 5.93
C THR A 163 -19.77 -9.83 6.68
N PRO A 164 -20.29 -8.66 6.23
CA PRO A 164 -19.94 -7.36 6.83
C PRO A 164 -20.31 -7.23 8.31
N ARG A 165 -21.42 -7.86 8.73
CA ARG A 165 -21.85 -7.86 10.15
C ARG A 165 -20.83 -8.50 11.08
N GLN A 166 -20.00 -9.42 10.58
CA GLN A 166 -19.00 -10.08 11.42
C GLN A 166 -17.79 -9.18 11.69
N ILE A 167 -17.47 -8.24 10.79
CA ILE A 167 -16.40 -7.24 11.01
C ILE A 167 -16.70 -6.44 12.28
N TRP A 168 -17.91 -5.88 12.38
CA TRP A 168 -18.31 -5.07 13.53
C TRP A 168 -18.23 -5.82 14.86
N LYS A 169 -18.48 -7.14 14.85
CA LYS A 169 -18.37 -7.99 16.04
C LYS A 169 -16.94 -8.37 16.38
N ALA A 170 -16.09 -8.52 15.35
CA ALA A 170 -14.71 -8.93 15.50
C ALA A 170 -13.76 -7.75 15.76
N TRP A 171 -14.16 -6.52 15.39
CA TRP A 171 -13.34 -5.34 15.60
C TRP A 171 -13.13 -5.11 17.09
N SER A 172 -11.86 -4.97 17.48
CA SER A 172 -11.45 -4.70 18.85
C SER A 172 -10.09 -4.02 18.85
N TRP A 173 -9.77 -3.34 19.95
CA TRP A 173 -8.41 -2.82 20.15
C TRP A 173 -7.36 -3.93 20.10
N SER A 174 -7.65 -5.12 20.64
CA SER A 174 -6.74 -6.26 20.56
C SER A 174 -6.47 -6.68 19.12
N LEU A 175 -7.47 -6.67 18.24
CA LEU A 175 -7.28 -6.93 16.82
C LEU A 175 -6.33 -5.92 16.18
N TYR A 176 -6.58 -4.62 16.39
CA TYR A 176 -5.73 -3.57 15.83
C TYR A 176 -4.30 -3.63 16.38
N ARG A 177 -4.16 -3.91 17.68
CA ARG A 177 -2.88 -4.09 18.35
C ARG A 177 -2.09 -5.28 17.80
N ASP A 178 -2.76 -6.39 17.51
CA ASP A 178 -2.11 -7.65 17.13
C ASP A 178 -1.86 -7.73 15.62
N ARG A 179 -2.68 -7.07 14.79
CA ARG A 179 -2.53 -7.06 13.32
C ARG A 179 -2.07 -5.71 12.76
N GLY A 180 -2.52 -4.60 13.31
CA GLY A 180 -2.25 -3.26 12.78
C GLY A 180 -0.92 -2.66 13.21
N LEU A 181 -0.60 -2.67 14.51
CA LEU A 181 0.70 -2.16 14.97
C LEU A 181 1.90 -2.82 14.28
N PRO A 182 1.94 -4.16 14.07
CA PRO A 182 3.02 -4.75 13.29
C PRO A 182 3.06 -4.31 11.82
N LEU A 183 1.93 -3.94 11.21
CA LEU A 183 1.89 -3.47 9.81
C LEU A 183 2.43 -2.05 9.63
N LEU A 184 2.41 -1.21 10.67
CA LEU A 184 2.98 0.15 10.62
C LEU A 184 4.48 0.11 10.30
N ILE A 185 5.20 -0.89 10.81
CA ILE A 185 6.66 -0.97 10.63
C ILE A 185 7.05 -1.16 9.16
N PRO A 186 6.62 -2.21 8.43
CA PRO A 186 6.94 -2.34 7.01
C PRO A 186 6.36 -1.20 6.16
N ASP A 187 5.19 -0.66 6.53
CA ASP A 187 4.59 0.48 5.83
C ASP A 187 5.50 1.72 5.91
N TYR A 188 5.90 2.13 7.11
CA TYR A 188 6.80 3.26 7.30
C TYR A 188 8.18 3.03 6.66
N PHE A 189 8.71 1.82 6.71
CA PHE A 189 9.99 1.51 6.08
C PHE A 189 9.92 1.59 4.56
N TYR A 190 8.80 1.20 3.95
CA TYR A 190 8.60 1.25 2.52
C TYR A 190 8.29 2.68 2.03
N TRP A 191 7.29 3.32 2.64
CA TRP A 191 6.78 4.62 2.23
C TRP A 191 7.62 5.80 2.74
N GLY A 192 8.27 5.68 3.90
CA GLY A 192 9.16 6.68 4.53
C GLY A 192 10.00 7.49 3.54
N PRO A 193 10.98 6.85 2.90
CA PRO A 193 11.84 7.54 1.93
C PRO A 193 11.06 8.07 0.71
N LEU A 194 10.05 7.34 0.25
CA LEU A 194 9.33 7.64 -0.98
C LEU A 194 8.36 8.81 -0.85
N LEU A 195 7.78 9.02 0.33
CA LEU A 195 6.88 10.14 0.60
C LEU A 195 7.61 11.48 0.63
N LEU A 196 8.91 11.49 0.99
CA LEU A 196 9.74 12.69 0.85
C LEU A 196 9.82 13.14 -0.62
N PHE A 197 10.09 12.19 -1.53
CA PHE A 197 10.13 12.46 -2.95
C PHE A 197 8.74 12.82 -3.49
N LEU A 198 7.71 12.07 -3.11
CA LEU A 198 6.32 12.31 -3.51
C LEU A 198 5.88 13.72 -3.15
N TYR A 199 6.03 14.14 -1.90
CA TYR A 199 5.58 15.46 -1.46
C TYR A 199 6.44 16.61 -1.98
N SER A 200 7.66 16.33 -2.46
CA SER A 200 8.49 17.32 -3.15
C SER A 200 8.12 17.53 -4.63
N LEU A 201 7.31 16.64 -5.22
CA LEU A 201 6.86 16.79 -6.61
C LEU A 201 5.76 17.85 -6.75
N PRO A 202 5.63 18.49 -7.93
CA PRO A 202 4.43 19.21 -8.33
C PRO A 202 3.18 18.39 -8.04
N PHE A 203 2.11 19.05 -7.60
CA PHE A 203 0.88 18.39 -7.15
C PHE A 203 0.31 17.39 -8.16
N SER A 204 0.27 17.79 -9.43
CA SER A 204 -0.19 16.98 -10.57
C SER A 204 0.54 15.63 -10.70
N LEU A 205 1.77 15.54 -10.21
CA LEU A 205 2.65 14.37 -10.32
C LEU A 205 2.64 13.47 -9.10
N GLN A 206 2.08 13.93 -7.97
CA GLN A 206 2.08 13.15 -6.73
C GLN A 206 1.31 11.85 -6.90
N PHE A 207 0.16 11.89 -7.58
CA PHE A 207 -0.64 10.70 -7.84
C PHE A 207 -0.01 9.74 -8.88
N PRO A 208 0.49 10.20 -10.04
CA PRO A 208 1.31 9.37 -10.92
C PRO A 208 2.49 8.68 -10.22
N TYR A 209 3.22 9.41 -9.38
CA TYR A 209 4.32 8.85 -8.61
C TYR A 209 3.82 7.81 -7.60
N PHE A 210 2.75 8.11 -6.86
CA PHE A 210 2.09 7.16 -5.97
C PHE A 210 1.74 5.87 -6.70
N LEU A 211 1.10 5.90 -7.87
CA LEU A 211 0.70 4.70 -8.60
C LEU A 211 1.87 3.77 -8.92
N LEU A 212 3.02 4.33 -9.31
CA LEU A 212 4.23 3.54 -9.56
C LEU A 212 4.69 2.85 -8.28
N ILE A 213 4.83 3.62 -7.20
CA ILE A 213 5.32 3.08 -5.91
C ILE A 213 4.33 2.09 -5.33
N PHE A 214 3.03 2.37 -5.45
CA PHE A 214 1.95 1.52 -5.01
C PHE A 214 1.94 0.18 -5.76
N SER A 215 2.28 0.19 -7.05
CA SER A 215 2.47 -1.05 -7.83
C SER A 215 3.60 -1.92 -7.24
N GLY A 216 4.68 -1.30 -6.76
CA GLY A 216 5.72 -2.02 -6.03
C GLY A 216 5.24 -2.59 -4.70
N TRP A 217 4.43 -1.83 -3.95
CA TRP A 217 3.83 -2.25 -2.69
C TRP A 217 2.88 -3.43 -2.87
N SER A 218 2.03 -3.38 -3.89
CA SER A 218 1.08 -4.46 -4.21
C SER A 218 1.79 -5.74 -4.64
N LEU A 219 2.88 -5.64 -5.39
CA LEU A 219 3.73 -6.77 -5.75
C LEU A 219 4.49 -7.32 -4.54
N ALA A 220 4.98 -6.46 -3.65
CA ALA A 220 5.63 -6.90 -2.43
C ALA A 220 4.70 -7.80 -1.59
N PHE A 221 3.40 -7.51 -1.51
CA PHE A 221 2.44 -8.40 -0.83
C PHE A 221 2.39 -9.81 -1.39
N ILE A 222 2.58 -10.02 -2.70
CA ILE A 222 2.65 -11.37 -3.28
C ILE A 222 3.91 -12.09 -2.84
N PHE A 223 5.06 -11.43 -2.91
CA PHE A 223 6.31 -12.05 -2.49
C PHE A 223 6.31 -12.34 -0.98
N ILE A 224 5.67 -11.47 -0.20
CA ILE A 224 5.45 -11.65 1.23
C ILE A 224 4.53 -12.84 1.51
N GLY A 225 3.38 -12.90 0.83
CA GLY A 225 2.39 -13.97 0.99
C GLY A 225 2.88 -15.34 0.50
N SER A 226 3.67 -15.37 -0.58
CA SER A 226 4.23 -16.61 -1.15
C SER A 226 5.35 -17.21 -0.30
N HIS A 227 6.16 -16.39 0.37
CA HIS A 227 7.25 -16.87 1.24
C HIS A 227 6.82 -16.94 2.72
N GLY A 228 5.65 -16.43 3.08
CA GLY A 228 5.16 -16.27 4.46
C GLY A 228 4.41 -17.46 5.06
N LEU A 229 4.10 -18.50 4.28
CA LEU A 229 3.28 -19.64 4.71
C LEU A 229 3.98 -21.01 4.65
N GLU A 230 5.30 -21.07 4.49
CA GLU A 230 6.06 -22.33 4.70
C GLU A 230 6.34 -22.62 6.19
N SER A 231 5.70 -21.91 7.10
CA SER A 231 5.77 -22.21 8.55
C SER A 231 4.52 -22.97 8.99
N LYS A 232 4.63 -24.31 8.94
CA LYS A 232 3.85 -25.38 9.61
C LYS A 232 2.81 -26.11 8.76
N SER A 233 3.28 -27.11 8.02
CA SER A 233 2.74 -28.47 8.11
C SER A 233 3.88 -29.40 8.52
N ASN A 234 4.05 -29.62 9.83
CA ASN A 234 4.89 -30.71 10.31
C ASN A 234 4.09 -32.02 10.10
N PRO A 235 4.58 -33.02 9.35
CA PRO A 235 3.83 -34.26 9.09
C PRO A 235 3.72 -35.22 10.29
N ALA A 236 3.94 -34.74 11.52
CA ALA A 236 4.08 -35.59 12.70
C ALA A 236 2.80 -35.75 13.56
N ASP A 237 1.63 -35.27 13.09
CA ASP A 237 0.33 -35.57 13.71
C ASP A 237 -0.53 -36.45 12.79
N LYS A 238 -0.08 -37.69 12.58
CA LYS A 238 -0.92 -38.81 12.12
C LYS A 238 -0.72 -39.99 13.05
#